data_AF-A0A2D1KS44-F1
#
_entry.id   AF-A0A2D1KS44-F1
#
_cell.length_a   1.000
_cell.length_b   1.000
_cell.length_c   1.000
_cell.angle_alpha   90.00
_cell.angle_beta   90.00
_cell.angle_gamma   90.00
#
_symmetry.space_group_name_H-M   'P 1'
#
loop_
_entity.id
_entity.type
_entity.pdbx_description
1 polymer ?
#
loop_
_entity_poly.entity_id
_entity_poly.type
_entity_poly.pdbx_seq_one_letter_code
_entity_poly.pdbx_strand_id
1 'polypeptide(L)'
;MLNPKLIRNHPAEVKSKLETRGVDPSEIDEYIKLDQQNRDAITKAEGMKKEKNQLTEKIKVVDPKSVEGQALIKQVKQINDDIRSIEESQKEVAERLHYIAVRLPNLPADGIPVGPDEDSDVEVRKWGTLPEFDFQPKAHWEIGEKLDILDFDRAAKVSGARFVYYKNAGAQLERAVYNFMLDLHTRKQGYQEIIPPYLVTGKTMFGTGQFPKFKEDVYTVESTGMTLIPTAEVPLTNYYANEILDEADLPIYFTALTPCFRSEAGSAGRDTRGLIRMHQFHKVEMVKYSKPEDSYNELEKLTQNAAEVLEKLGLAYHVITLSTGDTGFSSAKTYDVEVWMPEQKVYREISSCSNCLDFQARRAMIRYRKADGSVDYVHTLNGSGLAVGRTVAAILENYQQADGSVRVPEALQPYLHGLEIIK
;
A
#
# COMPACT_ATOMS: atom_id res chain seq x y z
N MET A 1 -1.66 -0.43 11.04
CA MET A 1 -1.15 -0.08 12.36
C MET A 1 -1.05 -1.35 13.16
N LEU A 2 0.01 -1.51 13.94
CA LEU A 2 0.22 -2.71 14.76
C LEU A 2 -0.86 -2.85 15.85
N ASN A 3 -1.13 -4.09 16.25
CA ASN A 3 -2.05 -4.39 17.34
C ASN A 3 -1.45 -3.92 18.69
N PRO A 4 -2.08 -2.97 19.42
CA PRO A 4 -1.56 -2.49 20.70
C PRO A 4 -1.44 -3.59 21.76
N LYS A 5 -2.24 -4.67 21.67
CA LYS A 5 -2.12 -5.82 22.58
C LYS A 5 -0.85 -6.62 22.29
N LEU A 6 -0.46 -6.75 21.02
CA LEU A 6 0.75 -7.48 20.62
C LEU A 6 1.99 -6.77 21.16
N ILE A 7 2.07 -5.44 21.00
CA ILE A 7 3.19 -4.64 21.52
C ILE A 7 3.33 -4.80 23.04
N ARG A 8 2.22 -4.83 23.77
CA ARG A 8 2.21 -4.98 25.24
C ARG A 8 2.61 -6.38 25.71
N ASN A 9 2.05 -7.41 25.07
CA ASN A 9 2.19 -8.78 25.53
C ASN A 9 3.48 -9.45 25.03
N HIS A 10 3.99 -9.00 23.88
CA HIS A 10 5.17 -9.58 23.21
C HIS A 10 6.19 -8.49 22.80
N PRO A 11 6.61 -7.59 23.71
CA PRO A 11 7.44 -6.44 23.35
C PRO A 11 8.81 -6.83 22.80
N ALA A 12 9.42 -7.91 23.31
CA ALA A 12 10.71 -8.39 22.85
C ALA A 12 10.66 -8.87 21.38
N GLU A 13 9.60 -9.59 21.01
CA GLU A 13 9.39 -10.05 19.63
C GLU A 13 9.18 -8.85 18.69
N VAL A 14 8.31 -7.91 19.08
CA VAL A 14 8.02 -6.70 18.30
C VAL A 14 9.29 -5.89 18.06
N LYS A 15 10.12 -5.68 19.09
CA LYS A 15 11.40 -4.99 18.95
C LYS A 15 12.33 -5.70 17.99
N SER A 16 12.57 -7.00 18.19
CA SER A 16 13.48 -7.78 17.35
C SER A 16 13.05 -7.76 15.87
N LYS A 17 11.75 -7.85 15.60
CA LYS A 17 11.20 -7.81 14.24
C LYS A 17 11.22 -6.42 13.59
N LEU A 18 11.08 -5.35 14.37
CA LEU A 18 11.10 -3.99 13.82
C LEU A 18 12.53 -3.44 13.66
N GLU A 19 13.47 -3.93 14.47
CA GLU A 19 14.89 -3.62 14.35
C GLU A 19 15.45 -4.04 12.98
N THR A 20 15.01 -5.18 12.44
CA THR A 20 15.39 -5.62 11.08
C THR A 20 14.84 -4.72 9.97
N ARG A 21 13.91 -3.81 10.30
CA ARG A 21 13.36 -2.78 9.41
C ARG A 21 13.91 -1.38 9.72
N GLY A 22 14.97 -1.29 10.53
CA GLY A 22 15.62 -0.03 10.90
C GLY A 22 14.87 0.80 11.95
N VAL A 23 13.91 0.23 12.68
CA VAL A 23 13.24 0.92 13.80
C VAL A 23 14.07 0.77 15.07
N ASP A 24 14.36 1.88 15.74
CA ASP A 24 15.08 1.85 17.00
C ASP A 24 14.22 1.19 18.10
N PRO A 25 14.72 0.15 18.81
CA PRO A 25 13.98 -0.50 19.89
C PRO A 25 13.48 0.45 21.01
N SER A 26 14.14 1.60 21.19
CA SER A 26 13.74 2.64 22.15
C SER A 26 12.42 3.33 21.79
N GLU A 27 12.03 3.36 20.50
CA GLU A 27 10.72 3.85 20.08
C GLU A 27 9.60 2.96 20.63
N ILE A 28 9.84 1.65 20.71
CA ILE A 28 8.90 0.68 21.28
C ILE A 28 8.84 0.81 22.81
N ASP A 29 9.97 1.08 23.46
CA ASP A 29 9.99 1.38 24.90
C ASP A 29 9.18 2.63 25.24
N GLU A 30 9.37 3.71 24.48
CA GLU A 30 8.61 4.95 24.69
C GLU A 30 7.12 4.74 24.38
N TYR A 31 6.78 3.95 23.34
CA TYR A 31 5.38 3.56 23.07
C TYR A 31 4.75 2.86 24.27
N ILE A 32 5.40 1.85 24.84
CA ILE A 32 4.88 1.08 25.97
C ILE A 32 4.70 1.96 27.21
N LYS A 33 5.68 2.84 27.46
CA LYS A 33 5.61 3.80 28.57
C LYS A 33 4.45 4.77 28.40
N LEU A 34 4.28 5.36 27.22
CA LEU A 34 3.17 6.28 26.93
C LEU A 34 1.81 5.55 26.99
N ASP A 35 1.73 4.30 26.52
CA ASP A 35 0.51 3.49 26.64
C ASP A 35 0.14 3.23 28.10
N GLN A 36 1.12 2.90 28.95
CA GLN A 36 0.90 2.71 30.38
C GLN A 36 0.44 4.02 31.05
N GLN A 37 1.12 5.14 30.78
CA GLN A 37 0.73 6.47 31.29
C GLN A 37 -0.69 6.85 30.86
N ASN A 38 -1.05 6.60 29.60
CA ASN A 38 -2.37 6.87 29.06
C ASN A 38 -3.45 6.06 29.79
N ARG A 39 -3.22 4.75 29.98
CA ARG A 39 -4.16 3.87 30.70
C ARG A 39 -4.31 4.24 32.17
N ASP A 40 -3.22 4.58 32.84
CA ASP A 40 -3.23 5.00 34.24
C ASP A 40 -4.00 6.32 34.40
N ALA A 41 -3.79 7.27 33.50
CA ALA A 41 -4.52 8.54 33.50
C ALA A 41 -6.03 8.34 33.27
N ILE A 42 -6.43 7.48 32.32
CA ILE A 42 -7.83 7.11 32.08
C ILE A 42 -8.44 6.50 33.34
N THR A 43 -7.77 5.49 33.93
CA THR A 43 -8.25 4.80 35.13
C THR A 43 -8.39 5.76 36.31
N LYS A 44 -7.41 6.66 36.50
CA LYS A 44 -7.44 7.68 37.54
C LYS A 44 -8.61 8.67 37.34
N ALA A 45 -8.80 9.17 36.12
CA ALA A 45 -9.89 10.08 35.79
C ALA A 45 -11.27 9.43 36.02
N GLU A 46 -11.44 8.16 35.65
CA GLU A 46 -12.67 7.39 35.90
C GLU A 46 -12.92 7.20 37.40
N GLY A 47 -11.88 6.88 38.18
CA GLY A 47 -11.95 6.80 39.64
C GLY A 47 -12.40 8.12 40.29
N MET A 48 -11.80 9.23 39.88
CA MET A 48 -12.14 10.57 40.39
C MET A 48 -13.54 11.01 39.97
N LYS A 49 -14.00 10.68 38.74
CA LYS A 49 -15.38 10.91 38.31
C LYS A 49 -16.38 10.15 39.18
N LYS A 50 -16.08 8.91 39.55
CA LYS A 50 -16.90 8.11 40.46
C LYS A 50 -16.97 8.73 41.86
N GLU A 51 -15.83 9.14 42.41
CA GLU A 51 -15.77 9.82 43.71
C GLU A 51 -16.55 11.14 43.70
N LYS A 52 -16.36 11.96 42.66
CA LYS A 52 -17.12 13.20 42.45
C LYS A 52 -18.62 12.97 42.50
N ASN A 53 -19.11 11.95 41.80
CA ASN A 53 -20.54 11.64 41.75
C ASN A 53 -21.06 11.24 43.13
N GLN A 54 -20.31 10.46 43.90
CA GLN A 54 -20.68 10.10 45.28
C GLN A 54 -20.74 11.32 46.20
N LEU A 55 -19.78 12.25 46.11
CA LEU A 55 -19.79 13.47 46.89
C LEU A 55 -20.92 14.42 46.47
N THR A 56 -21.24 14.46 45.17
CA THR A 56 -22.36 15.25 44.64
C THR A 56 -23.70 14.76 45.19
N GLU A 57 -23.90 13.44 45.32
CA GLU A 57 -25.09 12.90 45.98
C GLU A 57 -25.14 13.25 47.48
N LYS A 58 -24.00 13.24 48.18
CA LYS A 58 -23.93 13.69 49.59
C LYS A 58 -24.28 15.17 49.76
N ILE A 59 -23.88 16.03 48.82
CA ILE A 59 -24.22 17.46 48.85
C ILE A 59 -25.74 17.67 48.78
N LYS A 60 -26.50 16.81 48.06
CA LYS A 60 -27.97 16.95 47.96
C LYS A 60 -28.70 16.75 49.28
N VAL A 61 -28.09 16.04 50.23
CA VAL A 61 -28.72 15.69 51.52
C VAL A 61 -28.21 16.53 52.70
N VAL A 62 -27.22 17.42 52.47
CA VAL A 62 -26.63 18.30 53.49
C VAL A 62 -26.97 19.77 53.16
N ASP A 63 -27.19 20.62 54.17
CA ASP A 63 -27.39 22.05 53.95
C ASP A 63 -26.15 22.68 53.30
N PRO A 64 -26.24 23.27 52.09
CA PRO A 64 -25.12 23.90 51.41
C PRO A 64 -24.46 25.05 52.18
N LYS A 65 -25.16 25.67 53.13
CA LYS A 65 -24.62 26.76 53.97
C LYS A 65 -23.92 26.25 55.23
N SER A 66 -24.08 24.98 55.57
CA SER A 66 -23.39 24.37 56.70
C SER A 66 -21.89 24.25 56.43
N VAL A 67 -21.09 24.13 57.50
CA VAL A 67 -19.64 23.90 57.41
C VAL A 67 -19.33 22.63 56.61
N GLU A 68 -20.12 21.57 56.80
CA GLU A 68 -20.01 20.31 56.07
C GLU A 68 -20.36 20.47 54.58
N GLY A 69 -21.46 21.15 54.27
CA GLY A 69 -21.87 21.44 52.89
C GLY A 69 -20.82 22.26 52.12
N GLN A 70 -20.27 23.30 52.74
CA GLN A 70 -19.19 24.11 52.15
C GLN A 70 -17.91 23.29 51.94
N ALA A 71 -17.56 22.39 52.87
CA ALA A 71 -16.42 21.51 52.73
C ALA A 71 -16.58 20.53 51.55
N LEU A 72 -17.76 19.90 51.41
CA LEU A 72 -18.07 19.00 50.30
C LEU A 72 -18.06 19.72 48.95
N ILE A 73 -18.64 20.92 48.86
CA ILE A 73 -18.61 21.75 47.64
C ILE A 73 -17.17 22.07 47.24
N LYS A 74 -16.32 22.44 48.21
CA LYS A 74 -14.90 22.71 47.97
C LYS A 74 -14.16 21.46 47.48
N GLN A 75 -14.43 20.29 48.07
CA GLN A 75 -13.86 19.02 47.63
C GLN A 75 -14.28 18.66 46.19
N VAL A 76 -15.56 18.79 45.85
CA VAL A 76 -16.05 18.54 44.49
C VAL A 76 -15.42 19.50 43.48
N LYS A 77 -15.23 20.77 43.86
CA LYS A 77 -14.53 21.74 43.02
C LYS A 77 -13.08 21.32 42.76
N GLN A 78 -12.33 20.94 43.81
CA GLN A 78 -10.97 20.46 43.67
C GLN A 78 -10.89 19.21 42.78
N ILE A 79 -11.78 18.24 42.97
CA ILE A 79 -11.81 17.02 42.14
C ILE A 79 -12.09 17.36 40.68
N ASN A 80 -12.97 18.33 40.38
CA ASN A 80 -13.18 18.77 39.00
C ASN A 80 -11.91 19.39 38.39
N ASP A 81 -11.20 20.23 39.14
CA ASP A 81 -9.96 20.86 38.67
C ASP A 81 -8.87 19.80 38.44
N ASP A 82 -8.76 18.81 39.32
CA ASP A 82 -7.81 17.70 39.19
C ASP A 82 -8.16 16.78 38.00
N ILE A 83 -9.44 16.46 37.79
CA ILE A 83 -9.91 15.69 36.63
C ILE A 83 -9.50 16.42 35.34
N ARG A 84 -9.75 17.73 35.27
CA ARG A 84 -9.40 18.53 34.10
C ARG A 84 -7.90 18.49 33.82
N SER A 85 -7.07 18.66 34.85
CA SER A 85 -5.61 18.59 34.74
C SER A 85 -5.13 17.21 34.25
N ILE A 86 -5.75 16.13 34.74
CA ILE A 86 -5.44 14.76 34.29
C ILE A 86 -5.86 14.56 32.83
N GLU A 87 -7.03 15.03 32.43
CA GLU A 87 -7.53 14.91 31.05
C GLU A 87 -6.69 15.72 30.05
N GLU A 88 -6.25 16.93 30.43
CA GLU A 88 -5.33 17.74 29.63
C GLU A 88 -3.98 17.02 29.45
N SER A 89 -3.40 16.49 30.53
CA SER A 89 -2.15 15.71 30.48
C SER A 89 -2.30 14.41 29.68
N GLN A 90 -3.44 13.72 29.83
CA GLN A 90 -3.75 12.49 29.12
C GLN A 90 -3.84 12.73 27.61
N LYS A 91 -4.39 13.88 27.20
CA LYS A 91 -4.48 14.24 25.79
C LYS A 91 -3.09 14.35 25.15
N GLU A 92 -2.14 15.03 25.80
CA GLU A 92 -0.76 15.14 25.31
C GLU A 92 -0.07 13.77 25.19
N VAL A 93 -0.26 12.91 26.21
CA VAL A 93 0.27 11.53 26.19
C VAL A 93 -0.35 10.72 25.06
N ALA A 94 -1.67 10.82 24.86
CA ALA A 94 -2.39 10.12 23.82
C ALA A 94 -1.99 10.59 22.41
N GLU A 95 -1.75 11.88 22.21
CA GLU A 95 -1.25 12.44 20.95
C GLU A 95 0.15 11.92 20.62
N ARG A 96 1.06 11.91 21.61
CA ARG A 96 2.42 11.35 21.45
C ARG A 96 2.38 9.85 21.19
N LEU A 97 1.55 9.11 21.92
CA LEU A 97 1.34 7.68 21.71
C LEU A 97 0.85 7.41 20.29
N HIS A 98 -0.16 8.15 19.84
CA HIS A 98 -0.71 8.04 18.49
C HIS A 98 0.34 8.38 17.43
N TYR A 99 1.14 9.44 17.65
CA TYR A 99 2.21 9.86 16.75
C TYR A 99 3.19 8.73 16.44
N ILE A 100 3.63 7.99 17.47
CA ILE A 100 4.50 6.81 17.33
C ILE A 100 3.73 5.68 16.64
N ALA A 101 2.53 5.35 17.14
CA ALA A 101 1.73 4.22 16.65
C ALA A 101 1.52 4.23 15.13
N VAL A 102 1.25 5.41 14.56
CA VAL A 102 0.95 5.56 13.13
C VAL A 102 2.19 5.61 12.23
N ARG A 103 3.39 5.67 12.82
CA ARG A 103 4.70 5.69 12.13
C ARG A 103 5.48 4.39 12.25
N LEU A 104 5.03 3.45 13.09
CA LEU A 104 5.56 2.09 13.10
C LEU A 104 5.13 1.35 11.82
N PRO A 105 6.08 0.72 11.08
CA PRO A 105 5.76 -0.14 9.95
C PRO A 105 5.08 -1.42 10.42
N ASN A 106 4.61 -2.23 9.47
CA ASN A 106 4.10 -3.55 9.77
C ASN A 106 5.22 -4.48 10.27
N LEU A 107 4.85 -5.55 10.99
CA LEU A 107 5.82 -6.57 11.35
C LEU A 107 6.17 -7.41 10.12
N PRO A 108 7.47 -7.65 9.84
CA PRO A 108 7.86 -8.59 8.81
C PRO A 108 7.38 -10.00 9.18
N ALA A 109 7.00 -10.76 8.15
CA ALA A 109 6.65 -12.16 8.27
C ALA A 109 7.85 -13.00 8.68
N ASP A 110 7.61 -14.11 9.36
CA ASP A 110 8.68 -15.04 9.72
C ASP A 110 9.29 -15.67 8.47
N GLY A 111 10.62 -15.81 8.46
CA GLY A 111 11.37 -16.51 7.40
C GLY A 111 11.63 -15.71 6.12
N ILE A 112 11.29 -14.41 6.06
CA ILE A 112 11.75 -13.55 4.95
C ILE A 112 13.24 -13.20 5.11
N PRO A 113 13.96 -12.88 4.02
CA PRO A 113 15.36 -12.49 4.09
C PRO A 113 15.56 -11.28 5.02
N VAL A 114 16.63 -11.29 5.82
CA VAL A 114 16.98 -10.18 6.70
C VAL A 114 18.13 -9.41 6.07
N GLY A 115 17.92 -8.12 5.81
CA GLY A 115 18.91 -7.24 5.23
C GLY A 115 18.43 -5.80 5.15
N PRO A 116 19.34 -4.85 4.93
CA PRO A 116 19.03 -3.42 4.98
C PRO A 116 18.38 -2.88 3.68
N ASP A 117 18.53 -3.58 2.55
CA ASP A 117 18.21 -3.11 1.21
C ASP A 117 18.02 -4.27 0.20
N GLU A 118 17.79 -3.90 -1.08
CA GLU A 118 17.55 -4.78 -2.24
C GLU A 118 18.66 -5.82 -2.47
N ASP A 119 19.90 -5.57 -2.04
CA ASP A 119 21.03 -6.52 -2.20
C ASP A 119 20.84 -7.80 -1.38
N SER A 120 19.93 -7.78 -0.41
CA SER A 120 19.61 -8.92 0.46
C SER A 120 18.37 -9.70 0.02
N ASP A 121 17.76 -9.31 -1.09
CA ASP A 121 16.59 -9.98 -1.64
C ASP A 121 16.96 -11.32 -2.25
N VAL A 122 15.99 -12.24 -2.29
CA VAL A 122 16.24 -13.63 -2.69
C VAL A 122 15.34 -14.04 -3.83
N GLU A 123 15.93 -14.43 -4.96
CA GLU A 123 15.22 -15.09 -6.08
C GLU A 123 14.64 -16.42 -5.60
N VAL A 124 13.33 -16.59 -5.79
CA VAL A 124 12.59 -17.80 -5.39
C VAL A 124 12.01 -18.57 -6.56
N ARG A 125 11.81 -17.92 -7.72
CA ARG A 125 11.26 -18.53 -8.94
C ARG A 125 11.82 -17.83 -10.16
N LYS A 126 11.92 -18.55 -11.28
CA LYS A 126 12.30 -18.01 -12.59
C LYS A 126 11.51 -18.70 -13.69
N TRP A 127 11.13 -17.95 -14.72
CA TRP A 127 10.33 -18.46 -15.83
C TRP A 127 10.71 -17.82 -17.17
N GLY A 128 10.55 -18.60 -18.25
CA GLY A 128 10.74 -18.14 -19.62
C GLY A 128 12.18 -18.27 -20.12
N THR A 129 12.35 -18.00 -21.41
CA THR A 129 13.66 -17.98 -22.09
C THR A 129 13.96 -16.54 -22.48
N LEU A 130 15.17 -16.07 -22.19
CA LEU A 130 15.61 -14.74 -22.58
C LEU A 130 15.72 -14.67 -24.12
N PRO A 131 15.30 -13.57 -24.76
CA PRO A 131 15.46 -13.42 -26.21
C PRO A 131 16.93 -13.35 -26.61
N GLU A 132 17.26 -14.00 -27.72
CA GLU A 132 18.56 -13.89 -28.37
C GLU A 132 18.44 -12.96 -29.58
N PHE A 133 19.35 -11.99 -29.68
CA PHE A 133 19.39 -11.03 -30.78
C PHE A 133 20.70 -11.17 -31.55
N ASP A 134 20.62 -11.16 -32.88
CA ASP A 134 21.76 -11.05 -33.80
C ASP A 134 22.17 -9.59 -34.07
N PHE A 135 21.54 -8.65 -33.36
CA PHE A 135 21.84 -7.22 -33.33
C PHE A 135 21.87 -6.71 -31.88
N GLN A 136 22.39 -5.50 -31.66
CA GLN A 136 22.36 -4.88 -30.34
C GLN A 136 20.94 -4.39 -30.02
N PRO A 137 20.26 -4.94 -28.99
CA PRO A 137 18.92 -4.51 -28.63
C PRO A 137 18.92 -3.05 -28.20
N LYS A 138 17.91 -2.31 -28.64
CA LYS A 138 17.70 -0.91 -28.28
C LYS A 138 16.75 -0.79 -27.10
N ALA A 139 16.88 0.33 -26.39
CA ALA A 139 15.98 0.65 -25.29
C ALA A 139 14.60 1.08 -25.81
N HIS A 140 13.57 0.83 -25.01
CA HIS A 140 12.18 1.12 -25.38
C HIS A 140 11.93 2.60 -25.76
N TRP A 141 12.66 3.56 -25.18
CA TRP A 141 12.50 4.97 -25.55
C TRP A 141 13.00 5.27 -26.95
N GLU A 142 14.10 4.66 -27.40
CA GLU A 142 14.62 4.85 -28.76
C GLU A 142 13.72 4.19 -29.80
N ILE A 143 13.22 2.99 -29.47
CA ILE A 143 12.26 2.26 -30.30
C ILE A 143 10.98 3.09 -30.43
N GLY A 144 10.46 3.57 -29.29
CA GLY A 144 9.22 4.34 -29.24
C GLY A 144 9.29 5.67 -29.99
N GLU A 145 10.41 6.40 -29.88
CA GLU A 145 10.67 7.63 -30.63
C GLU A 145 10.79 7.35 -32.14
N LYS A 146 11.54 6.31 -32.54
CA LYS A 146 11.74 5.95 -33.96
C LYS A 146 10.44 5.56 -34.66
N LEU A 147 9.55 4.84 -33.95
CA LEU A 147 8.25 4.41 -34.45
C LEU A 147 7.15 5.49 -34.33
N ASP A 148 7.48 6.69 -33.84
CA ASP A 148 6.53 7.77 -33.56
C ASP A 148 5.36 7.34 -32.64
N ILE A 149 5.65 6.49 -31.66
CA ILE A 149 4.66 5.96 -30.70
C ILE A 149 4.84 6.47 -29.27
N LEU A 150 6.03 6.98 -28.92
CA LEU A 150 6.32 7.65 -27.65
C LEU A 150 6.93 9.03 -27.92
N ASP A 151 6.36 10.08 -27.33
CA ASP A 151 6.84 11.46 -27.48
C ASP A 151 7.08 12.09 -26.11
N PHE A 152 8.35 12.02 -25.68
CA PHE A 152 8.82 12.57 -24.41
C PHE A 152 9.08 14.08 -24.50
N ASP A 153 9.53 14.59 -25.65
CA ASP A 153 9.85 16.01 -25.84
C ASP A 153 8.59 16.88 -25.74
N ARG A 154 7.48 16.45 -26.36
CA ARG A 154 6.21 17.17 -26.24
C ARG A 154 5.65 17.09 -24.83
N ALA A 155 5.83 15.96 -24.14
CA ALA A 155 5.42 15.82 -22.75
C ALA A 155 6.24 16.73 -21.83
N ALA A 156 7.57 16.78 -22.00
CA ALA A 156 8.46 17.67 -21.28
C ALA A 156 8.07 19.15 -21.45
N LYS A 157 7.70 19.54 -22.67
CA LYS A 157 7.23 20.89 -22.97
C LYS A 157 5.92 21.26 -22.24
N VAL A 158 5.03 20.29 -22.02
CA VAL A 158 3.68 20.53 -21.45
C VAL A 158 3.66 20.37 -19.92
N SER A 159 4.35 19.36 -19.40
CA SER A 159 4.24 18.90 -18.00
C SER A 159 5.58 18.80 -17.27
N GLY A 160 6.70 19.04 -17.95
CA GLY A 160 8.04 18.80 -17.43
C GLY A 160 8.49 17.34 -17.59
N ALA A 161 9.66 17.01 -17.04
CA ALA A 161 10.25 15.68 -17.13
C ALA A 161 9.35 14.59 -16.52
N ARG A 162 9.61 13.31 -16.87
CA ARG A 162 8.87 12.12 -16.36
C ARG A 162 7.38 12.08 -16.74
N PHE A 163 7.04 12.66 -17.89
CA PHE A 163 5.77 12.51 -18.58
C PHE A 163 6.01 12.02 -20.02
N VAL A 164 5.00 11.41 -20.65
CA VAL A 164 5.08 10.89 -22.01
C VAL A 164 3.73 11.05 -22.71
N TYR A 165 3.76 11.36 -24.00
CA TYR A 165 2.62 11.13 -24.88
C TYR A 165 2.76 9.78 -25.56
N TYR A 166 1.79 8.88 -25.35
CA TYR A 166 1.60 7.73 -26.23
C TYR A 166 0.86 8.19 -27.50
N LYS A 167 1.34 7.73 -28.65
CA LYS A 167 0.80 8.10 -29.97
C LYS A 167 0.56 6.86 -30.83
N ASN A 168 -0.30 7.01 -31.84
CA ASN A 168 -0.46 6.03 -32.91
C ASN A 168 -0.63 4.59 -32.37
N ALA A 169 0.19 3.65 -32.83
CA ALA A 169 0.19 2.28 -32.36
C ALA A 169 0.60 2.12 -30.88
N GLY A 170 1.39 3.03 -30.31
CA GLY A 170 1.74 3.01 -28.88
C GLY A 170 0.56 3.26 -27.96
N ALA A 171 -0.30 4.22 -28.31
CA ALA A 171 -1.53 4.47 -27.56
C ALA A 171 -2.50 3.28 -27.66
N GLN A 172 -2.54 2.61 -28.81
CA GLN A 172 -3.33 1.38 -28.97
C GLN A 172 -2.72 0.22 -28.18
N LEU A 173 -1.40 0.08 -28.16
CA LEU A 173 -0.67 -0.95 -27.42
C LEU A 173 -0.87 -0.80 -25.91
N GLU A 174 -0.71 0.40 -25.36
CA GLU A 174 -0.96 0.66 -23.93
C GLU A 174 -2.39 0.24 -23.54
N ARG A 175 -3.37 0.58 -24.38
CA ARG A 175 -4.76 0.16 -24.21
C ARG A 175 -4.99 -1.33 -24.33
N ALA A 176 -4.35 -1.97 -25.29
CA ALA A 176 -4.42 -3.42 -25.47
C ALA A 176 -3.90 -4.15 -24.24
N VAL A 177 -2.77 -3.68 -23.68
CA VAL A 177 -2.15 -4.26 -22.49
C VAL A 177 -3.09 -4.21 -21.29
N TYR A 178 -3.65 -3.05 -20.94
CA TYR A 178 -4.52 -2.99 -19.76
C TYR A 178 -5.87 -3.69 -19.97
N ASN A 179 -6.42 -3.71 -21.19
CA ASN A 179 -7.65 -4.44 -21.47
C ASN A 179 -7.43 -5.95 -21.36
N PHE A 180 -6.31 -6.44 -21.87
CA PHE A 180 -5.90 -7.84 -21.72
C PHE A 180 -5.76 -8.24 -20.24
N MET A 181 -5.10 -7.41 -19.45
CA MET A 181 -4.94 -7.62 -18.01
C MET A 181 -6.29 -7.70 -17.28
N LEU A 182 -7.17 -6.72 -17.51
CA LEU A 182 -8.51 -6.70 -16.91
C LEU A 182 -9.33 -7.94 -17.30
N ASP A 183 -9.36 -8.28 -18.60
CA ASP A 183 -10.08 -9.47 -19.07
C ASP A 183 -9.51 -10.77 -18.48
N LEU A 184 -8.20 -10.86 -18.28
CA LEU A 184 -7.59 -12.01 -17.61
C LEU A 184 -8.05 -12.13 -16.16
N HIS A 185 -7.88 -11.05 -15.38
CA HIS A 185 -8.22 -11.06 -13.95
C HIS A 185 -9.69 -11.32 -13.71
N THR A 186 -10.57 -10.70 -14.50
CA THR A 186 -12.03 -10.78 -14.31
C THR A 186 -12.60 -12.10 -14.81
N ARG A 187 -12.16 -12.58 -15.99
CA ARG A 187 -12.77 -13.75 -16.63
C ARG A 187 -12.14 -15.07 -16.22
N LYS A 188 -10.90 -15.07 -15.72
CA LYS A 188 -10.15 -16.30 -15.39
C LYS A 188 -9.73 -16.41 -13.93
N GLN A 189 -9.48 -15.30 -13.25
CA GLN A 189 -8.92 -15.31 -11.89
C GLN A 189 -9.91 -14.83 -10.81
N GLY A 190 -11.14 -14.51 -11.18
CA GLY A 190 -12.26 -14.29 -10.26
C GLY A 190 -12.33 -12.90 -9.63
N TYR A 191 -11.62 -11.91 -10.17
CA TYR A 191 -11.69 -10.54 -9.68
C TYR A 191 -12.96 -9.83 -10.16
N GLN A 192 -13.57 -9.04 -9.29
CA GLN A 192 -14.59 -8.07 -9.68
C GLN A 192 -13.90 -6.79 -10.16
N GLU A 193 -14.31 -6.30 -11.34
CA GLU A 193 -13.81 -5.04 -11.90
C GLU A 193 -14.48 -3.84 -11.23
N ILE A 194 -13.67 -2.86 -10.83
CA ILE A 194 -14.10 -1.63 -10.17
C ILE A 194 -13.43 -0.43 -10.86
N ILE A 195 -14.18 0.65 -11.09
CA ILE A 195 -13.63 1.95 -11.46
C ILE A 195 -13.67 2.85 -10.21
N PRO A 196 -12.55 3.04 -9.49
CA PRO A 196 -12.53 3.84 -8.27
C PRO A 196 -12.38 5.35 -8.56
N PRO A 197 -12.66 6.23 -7.57
CA PRO A 197 -12.24 7.63 -7.62
C PRO A 197 -10.71 7.78 -7.64
N TYR A 198 -10.19 8.73 -8.43
CA TYR A 198 -8.74 9.00 -8.53
C TYR A 198 -8.27 10.10 -7.56
N LEU A 199 -9.20 10.82 -6.93
CA LEU A 199 -8.96 11.76 -5.86
C LEU A 199 -9.58 11.21 -4.57
N VAL A 200 -8.79 11.14 -3.51
CA VAL A 200 -9.21 10.55 -2.24
C VAL A 200 -8.92 11.49 -1.06
N THR A 201 -9.56 11.19 0.07
CA THR A 201 -9.37 11.96 1.31
C THR A 201 -8.10 11.55 2.04
N GLY A 202 -7.58 12.40 2.92
CA GLY A 202 -6.47 12.05 3.80
C GLY A 202 -6.78 10.86 4.73
N LYS A 203 -8.05 10.61 5.08
CA LYS A 203 -8.47 9.42 5.83
C LYS A 203 -8.25 8.14 5.02
N THR A 204 -8.56 8.17 3.72
CA THR A 204 -8.32 7.05 2.79
C THR A 204 -6.82 6.76 2.68
N MET A 205 -5.99 7.80 2.50
CA MET A 205 -4.52 7.68 2.46
C MET A 205 -3.93 7.14 3.78
N PHE A 206 -4.56 7.46 4.91
CA PHE A 206 -4.17 6.91 6.21
C PHE A 206 -4.49 5.41 6.33
N GLY A 207 -5.62 4.97 5.77
CA GLY A 207 -6.07 3.58 5.78
C GLY A 207 -5.05 2.59 5.21
N THR A 208 -4.47 2.93 4.06
CA THR A 208 -3.48 2.08 3.36
C THR A 208 -2.03 2.33 3.77
N GLY A 209 -1.78 3.34 4.62
CA GLY A 209 -0.48 3.61 5.24
C GLY A 209 0.40 4.62 4.52
N GLN A 210 -0.07 5.25 3.43
CA GLN A 210 0.63 6.36 2.79
C GLN A 210 0.77 7.53 3.77
N PHE A 211 -0.30 7.87 4.50
CA PHE A 211 -0.23 8.91 5.53
C PHE A 211 -0.01 8.33 6.94
N PRO A 212 0.78 9.01 7.79
CA PRO A 212 1.38 10.34 7.58
C PRO A 212 2.79 10.35 6.97
N LYS A 213 3.42 9.19 6.74
CA LYS A 213 4.86 9.07 6.43
C LYS A 213 5.23 9.57 5.02
N PHE A 214 4.40 9.27 4.02
CA PHE A 214 4.69 9.46 2.60
C PHE A 214 3.88 10.61 1.99
N LYS A 215 3.76 11.73 2.72
CA LYS A 215 3.05 12.92 2.23
C LYS A 215 3.75 13.60 1.06
N GLU A 216 5.07 13.48 1.01
CA GLU A 216 5.90 14.09 -0.04
C GLU A 216 5.87 13.27 -1.35
N ASP A 217 5.45 12.00 -1.30
CA ASP A 217 5.45 11.07 -2.44
C ASP A 217 4.21 11.19 -3.34
N VAL A 218 3.27 12.09 -3.00
CA VAL A 218 1.95 12.20 -3.63
C VAL A 218 1.62 13.64 -4.02
N TYR A 219 0.72 13.79 -4.99
CA TYR A 219 0.18 15.09 -5.37
C TYR A 219 -1.12 15.39 -4.63
N THR A 220 -1.19 16.54 -3.96
CA THR A 220 -2.39 16.99 -3.23
C THR A 220 -2.91 18.29 -3.82
N VAL A 221 -4.22 18.34 -4.05
CA VAL A 221 -4.92 19.52 -4.54
C VAL A 221 -5.08 20.51 -3.39
N GLU A 222 -4.32 21.60 -3.41
CA GLU A 222 -4.24 22.57 -2.31
C GLU A 222 -5.61 23.12 -1.89
N SER A 223 -6.49 23.44 -2.85
CA SER A 223 -7.78 24.08 -2.58
C SER A 223 -8.78 23.18 -1.86
N THR A 224 -8.61 21.85 -1.91
CA THR A 224 -9.56 20.88 -1.32
C THR A 224 -8.90 19.95 -0.30
N GLY A 225 -7.57 19.85 -0.29
CA GLY A 225 -6.83 18.87 0.48
C GLY A 225 -7.01 17.42 0.02
N MET A 226 -7.65 17.18 -1.14
CA MET A 226 -7.77 15.84 -1.73
C MET A 226 -6.47 15.45 -2.42
N THR A 227 -6.15 14.16 -2.39
CA THR A 227 -4.89 13.62 -2.89
C THR A 227 -5.14 12.73 -4.10
N LEU A 228 -4.33 12.90 -5.16
CA LEU A 228 -4.32 11.99 -6.30
C LEU A 228 -3.75 10.64 -5.87
N ILE A 229 -4.39 9.55 -6.30
CA ILE A 229 -4.00 8.20 -5.87
C ILE A 229 -2.63 7.80 -6.47
N PRO A 230 -1.69 7.28 -5.66
CA PRO A 230 -0.43 6.72 -6.16
C PRO A 230 -0.56 5.27 -6.68
N THR A 231 -1.73 4.66 -6.45
CA THR A 231 -2.13 3.32 -6.86
C THR A 231 -3.62 3.10 -6.57
N ALA A 232 -4.30 2.24 -7.35
CA ALA A 232 -5.67 1.83 -7.07
C ALA A 232 -5.82 1.05 -5.75
N GLU A 233 -4.73 0.52 -5.17
CA GLU A 233 -4.72 -0.08 -3.83
C GLU A 233 -5.39 0.84 -2.80
N VAL A 234 -5.12 2.15 -2.88
CA VAL A 234 -5.61 3.14 -1.91
C VAL A 234 -7.15 3.16 -1.86
N PRO A 235 -7.86 3.46 -2.97
CA PRO A 235 -9.31 3.46 -2.95
C PRO A 235 -9.91 2.05 -2.87
N LEU A 236 -9.30 1.04 -3.49
CA LEU A 236 -9.85 -0.32 -3.49
C LEU A 236 -9.81 -0.92 -2.09
N THR A 237 -8.69 -0.87 -1.37
CA THR A 237 -8.59 -1.40 0.00
C THR A 237 -9.52 -0.66 0.97
N ASN A 238 -9.74 0.65 0.76
CA ASN A 238 -10.67 1.43 1.59
C ASN A 238 -12.14 1.30 1.18
N TYR A 239 -12.48 0.49 0.17
CA TYR A 239 -13.87 0.33 -0.29
C TYR A 239 -14.81 -0.04 0.87
N TYR A 240 -14.37 -0.96 1.75
CA TYR A 240 -15.09 -1.39 2.95
C TYR A 240 -14.66 -0.69 4.26
N ALA A 241 -14.12 0.53 4.18
CA ALA A 241 -13.62 1.23 5.36
C ALA A 241 -14.75 1.48 6.39
N ASN A 242 -14.52 1.07 7.64
CA ASN A 242 -15.44 1.11 8.78
C ASN A 242 -16.61 0.11 8.73
N GLU A 243 -16.51 -0.92 7.89
CA GLU A 243 -17.54 -1.95 7.76
C GLU A 243 -17.22 -3.25 8.54
N ILE A 244 -18.25 -4.07 8.73
CA ILE A 244 -18.16 -5.44 9.24
C ILE A 244 -18.78 -6.35 8.18
N LEU A 245 -17.94 -7.09 7.47
CA LEU A 245 -18.31 -8.02 6.41
C LEU A 245 -18.86 -9.33 6.98
N ASP A 246 -19.60 -10.08 6.17
CA ASP A 246 -19.95 -11.47 6.47
C ASP A 246 -18.75 -12.38 6.16
N GLU A 247 -18.51 -13.38 7.01
CA GLU A 247 -17.47 -14.38 6.76
C GLU A 247 -17.72 -15.17 5.47
N ALA A 248 -19.00 -15.40 5.12
CA ALA A 248 -19.38 -16.13 3.91
C ALA A 248 -19.00 -15.41 2.61
N ASP A 249 -18.77 -14.10 2.65
CA ASP A 249 -18.36 -13.32 1.48
C ASP A 249 -16.84 -13.39 1.23
N LEU A 250 -16.05 -13.88 2.19
CA LEU A 250 -14.59 -13.95 2.08
C LEU A 250 -14.12 -15.25 1.41
N PRO A 251 -13.08 -15.19 0.54
CA PRO A 251 -12.32 -14.00 0.18
C PRO A 251 -12.96 -13.15 -0.94
N ILE A 252 -12.76 -11.83 -0.89
CA ILE A 252 -13.25 -10.86 -1.88
C ILE A 252 -12.08 -10.37 -2.72
N TYR A 253 -12.25 -10.31 -4.04
CA TYR A 253 -11.22 -9.92 -5.00
C TYR A 253 -11.66 -8.74 -5.87
N PHE A 254 -10.89 -7.65 -5.87
CA PHE A 254 -11.12 -6.48 -6.71
C PHE A 254 -9.97 -6.23 -7.68
N THR A 255 -10.29 -5.80 -8.89
CA THR A 255 -9.31 -5.29 -9.85
C THR A 255 -9.76 -3.95 -10.44
N ALA A 256 -8.81 -3.08 -10.76
CA ALA A 256 -9.08 -1.79 -11.37
C ALA A 256 -7.92 -1.32 -12.23
N LEU A 257 -8.23 -0.69 -13.36
CA LEU A 257 -7.30 0.14 -14.10
C LEU A 257 -7.41 1.59 -13.61
N THR A 258 -6.29 2.18 -13.22
CA THR A 258 -6.23 3.61 -12.86
C THR A 258 -4.97 4.28 -13.39
N PRO A 259 -5.00 5.59 -13.71
CA PRO A 259 -3.80 6.39 -13.68
C PRO A 259 -3.31 6.51 -12.23
N CYS A 260 -2.01 6.31 -12.04
CA CYS A 260 -1.31 6.40 -10.76
C CYS A 260 -0.41 7.64 -10.79
N PHE A 261 -0.43 8.41 -9.70
CA PHE A 261 0.31 9.67 -9.59
C PHE A 261 1.32 9.62 -8.44
N ARG A 262 2.61 9.76 -8.75
CA ARG A 262 3.70 9.76 -7.76
C ARG A 262 4.61 10.96 -7.98
N SER A 263 4.95 11.67 -6.92
CA SER A 263 5.87 12.81 -7.03
C SER A 263 7.31 12.37 -7.31
N GLU A 264 7.63 11.09 -7.09
CA GLU A 264 8.98 10.52 -7.25
C GLU A 264 10.06 11.34 -6.52
N ALA A 265 9.68 11.95 -5.39
CA ALA A 265 10.59 12.67 -4.51
C ALA A 265 11.78 11.77 -4.12
N GLY A 266 12.99 12.32 -4.15
CA GLY A 266 14.22 11.58 -3.83
C GLY A 266 14.79 10.70 -4.97
N SER A 267 14.11 10.55 -6.11
CA SER A 267 14.59 9.76 -7.27
C SER A 267 15.44 10.57 -8.26
N ALA A 268 16.17 11.59 -7.80
CA ALA A 268 16.98 12.44 -8.67
C ALA A 268 18.09 11.63 -9.36
N GLY A 269 18.13 11.65 -10.69
CA GLY A 269 19.18 11.00 -11.48
C GLY A 269 18.99 9.49 -11.75
N ARG A 270 18.02 8.81 -11.13
CA ARG A 270 17.70 7.39 -11.39
C ARG A 270 16.59 7.25 -12.43
N ASP A 271 16.74 6.31 -13.39
CA ASP A 271 15.75 6.00 -14.43
C ASP A 271 15.14 7.26 -15.07
N THR A 272 15.99 8.17 -15.54
CA THR A 272 15.58 9.52 -15.99
C THR A 272 14.94 9.52 -17.39
N ARG A 273 15.11 8.45 -18.17
CA ARG A 273 14.57 8.30 -19.53
C ARG A 273 13.68 7.06 -19.63
N GLY A 274 12.66 7.13 -20.47
CA GLY A 274 11.75 6.01 -20.73
C GLY A 274 10.52 5.96 -19.82
N LEU A 275 9.95 4.76 -19.69
CA LEU A 275 8.64 4.50 -19.07
C LEU A 275 8.73 3.86 -17.68
N ILE A 276 9.95 3.57 -17.19
CA ILE A 276 10.15 2.82 -15.94
C ILE A 276 9.73 3.62 -14.70
N ARG A 277 9.98 4.94 -14.70
CA ARG A 277 9.74 5.84 -13.56
C ARG A 277 9.14 7.17 -14.01
N MET A 278 7.82 7.29 -13.86
CA MET A 278 7.01 8.39 -14.37
C MET A 278 6.17 9.02 -13.25
N HIS A 279 5.85 10.31 -13.37
CA HIS A 279 4.91 10.96 -12.45
C HIS A 279 3.48 10.46 -12.63
N GLN A 280 3.14 10.07 -13.85
CA GLN A 280 1.86 9.48 -14.20
C GLN A 280 2.10 8.19 -15.00
N PHE A 281 1.46 7.10 -14.59
CA PHE A 281 1.48 5.83 -15.31
C PHE A 281 0.18 5.07 -15.08
N HIS A 282 -0.23 4.20 -16.01
CA HIS A 282 -1.36 3.31 -15.81
C HIS A 282 -0.93 2.02 -15.10
N LYS A 283 -1.80 1.52 -14.22
CA LYS A 283 -1.62 0.23 -13.55
C LYS A 283 -2.97 -0.48 -13.47
N VAL A 284 -2.96 -1.79 -13.74
CA VAL A 284 -4.05 -2.67 -13.34
C VAL A 284 -3.69 -3.24 -11.98
N GLU A 285 -4.52 -2.98 -10.98
CA GLU A 285 -4.30 -3.43 -9.60
C GLU A 285 -5.15 -4.64 -9.28
N MET A 286 -4.64 -5.50 -8.41
CA MET A 286 -5.37 -6.58 -7.76
C MET A 286 -5.37 -6.33 -6.25
N VAL A 287 -6.54 -6.33 -5.62
CA VAL A 287 -6.71 -6.24 -4.16
C VAL A 287 -7.52 -7.43 -3.68
N LYS A 288 -7.12 -8.01 -2.55
CA LYS A 288 -7.84 -9.10 -1.89
C LYS A 288 -8.15 -8.77 -0.44
N TYR A 289 -9.32 -9.18 0.01
CA TYR A 289 -9.68 -9.29 1.42
C TYR A 289 -9.81 -10.77 1.75
N SER A 290 -9.08 -11.23 2.76
CA SER A 290 -9.10 -12.63 3.16
C SER A 290 -9.31 -12.78 4.66
N LYS A 291 -9.66 -14.01 5.07
CA LYS A 291 -9.51 -14.42 6.46
C LYS A 291 -8.01 -14.47 6.83
N PRO A 292 -7.65 -14.25 8.10
CA PRO A 292 -6.26 -14.28 8.55
C PRO A 292 -5.51 -15.57 8.18
N GLU A 293 -6.13 -16.73 8.42
CA GLU A 293 -5.57 -18.06 8.20
C GLU A 293 -5.27 -18.38 6.72
N ASP A 294 -5.96 -17.73 5.79
CA ASP A 294 -5.82 -17.98 4.36
C ASP A 294 -4.85 -17.00 3.68
N SER A 295 -4.46 -15.92 4.36
CA SER A 295 -3.80 -14.76 3.72
C SER A 295 -2.49 -15.09 3.00
N TYR A 296 -1.63 -15.96 3.54
CA TYR A 296 -0.39 -16.34 2.84
C TYR A 296 -0.65 -17.23 1.62
N ASN A 297 -1.67 -18.07 1.64
CA ASN A 297 -2.09 -18.81 0.45
C ASN A 297 -2.66 -17.85 -0.61
N GLU A 298 -3.38 -16.81 -0.17
CA GLU A 298 -3.87 -15.76 -1.07
C GLU A 298 -2.75 -14.92 -1.68
N LEU A 299 -1.63 -14.73 -0.96
CA LEU A 299 -0.43 -14.09 -1.48
C LEU A 299 0.20 -14.92 -2.61
N GLU A 300 0.36 -16.23 -2.44
CA GLU A 300 0.89 -17.08 -3.52
C GLU A 300 0.00 -17.04 -4.77
N LYS A 301 -1.33 -17.11 -4.59
CA LYS A 301 -2.27 -16.95 -5.71
C LYS A 301 -2.16 -15.57 -6.35
N LEU A 302 -2.03 -14.51 -5.56
CA LEU A 302 -1.91 -13.13 -6.05
C LEU A 302 -0.64 -12.95 -6.90
N THR A 303 0.50 -13.47 -6.44
CA THR A 303 1.76 -13.42 -7.18
C THR A 303 1.68 -14.25 -8.47
N GLN A 304 1.05 -15.43 -8.42
CA GLN A 304 0.83 -16.22 -9.64
C GLN A 304 -0.12 -15.52 -10.63
N ASN A 305 -1.14 -14.81 -10.14
CA ASN A 305 -2.06 -14.06 -10.98
C ASN A 305 -1.33 -12.95 -11.77
N ALA A 306 -0.37 -12.27 -11.13
CA ALA A 306 0.51 -11.31 -11.79
C ALA A 306 1.46 -12.00 -12.79
N ALA A 307 2.09 -13.10 -12.39
CA ALA A 307 3.00 -13.87 -13.23
C ALA A 307 2.32 -14.39 -14.51
N GLU A 308 1.08 -14.88 -14.42
CA GLU A 308 0.33 -15.40 -15.57
C GLU A 308 0.16 -14.34 -16.69
N VAL A 309 0.11 -13.05 -16.34
CA VAL A 309 0.11 -11.96 -17.33
C VAL A 309 1.39 -12.00 -18.17
N LEU A 310 2.56 -12.11 -17.53
CA LEU A 310 3.85 -12.20 -18.21
C LEU A 310 3.99 -13.50 -19.01
N GLU A 311 3.52 -14.62 -18.45
CA GLU A 311 3.54 -15.92 -19.11
C GLU A 311 2.76 -15.89 -20.44
N LYS A 312 1.54 -15.33 -20.43
CA LYS A 312 0.72 -15.18 -21.64
C LYS A 312 1.27 -14.15 -22.63
N LEU A 313 2.01 -13.16 -22.15
CA LEU A 313 2.73 -12.21 -22.99
C LEU A 313 4.09 -12.75 -23.47
N GLY A 314 4.50 -13.96 -23.07
CA GLY A 314 5.79 -14.54 -23.45
C GLY A 314 7.00 -13.74 -22.96
N LEU A 315 6.88 -13.05 -21.81
CA LEU A 315 7.96 -12.23 -21.24
C LEU A 315 8.66 -13.00 -20.12
N ALA A 316 9.96 -13.22 -20.26
CA ALA A 316 10.76 -13.88 -19.23
C ALA A 316 10.84 -13.03 -17.96
N TYR A 317 10.72 -13.67 -16.80
CA TYR A 317 10.70 -13.01 -15.51
C TYR A 317 11.32 -13.89 -14.42
N HIS A 318 11.62 -13.27 -13.28
CA HIS A 318 11.85 -13.97 -12.03
C HIS A 318 10.99 -13.37 -10.91
N VAL A 319 10.93 -14.08 -9.79
CA VAL A 319 10.24 -13.62 -8.60
C VAL A 319 11.24 -13.60 -7.47
N ILE A 320 11.34 -12.46 -6.80
CA ILE A 320 12.18 -12.25 -5.63
C ILE A 320 11.31 -12.08 -4.37
N THR A 321 11.80 -12.52 -3.22
CA THR A 321 11.23 -12.16 -1.92
C THR A 321 12.04 -11.00 -1.37
N LEU A 322 11.36 -9.91 -1.03
CA LEU A 322 12.01 -8.73 -0.47
C LEU A 322 12.52 -9.00 0.94
N SER A 323 13.66 -8.41 1.25
CA SER A 323 14.25 -8.41 2.58
C SER A 323 13.47 -7.51 3.54
N THR A 324 13.76 -7.62 4.84
CA THR A 324 13.11 -6.80 5.88
C THR A 324 13.29 -5.30 5.66
N GLY A 325 14.46 -4.86 5.19
CA GLY A 325 14.80 -3.47 4.93
C GLY A 325 14.18 -2.91 3.67
N ASP A 326 13.99 -3.74 2.63
CA ASP A 326 13.41 -3.31 1.36
C ASP A 326 11.87 -3.43 1.31
N THR A 327 11.29 -4.28 2.16
CA THR A 327 9.83 -4.42 2.26
C THR A 327 9.15 -3.08 2.56
N GLY A 328 8.05 -2.78 1.85
CA GLY A 328 7.27 -1.55 2.03
C GLY A 328 6.54 -1.44 3.38
N PHE A 329 6.28 -0.21 3.82
CA PHE A 329 5.78 0.14 5.17
C PHE A 329 4.57 -0.67 5.68
N SER A 330 3.58 -0.93 4.81
CA SER A 330 2.36 -1.64 5.18
C SER A 330 2.48 -3.16 5.05
N SER A 331 3.49 -3.65 4.32
CA SER A 331 3.64 -5.07 4.01
C SER A 331 4.35 -5.83 5.14
N ALA A 332 3.88 -7.06 5.37
CA ALA A 332 4.56 -8.06 6.19
C ALA A 332 5.45 -8.98 5.33
N LYS A 333 5.02 -9.30 4.11
CA LYS A 333 5.78 -10.09 3.14
C LYS A 333 5.43 -9.64 1.73
N THR A 334 6.44 -9.43 0.92
CA THR A 334 6.30 -8.97 -0.47
C THR A 334 7.09 -9.88 -1.42
N TYR A 335 6.47 -10.17 -2.55
CA TYR A 335 7.11 -10.73 -3.72
C TYR A 335 7.15 -9.68 -4.82
N ASP A 336 8.34 -9.39 -5.32
CA ASP A 336 8.48 -8.61 -6.54
C ASP A 336 8.64 -9.57 -7.72
N VAL A 337 7.86 -9.31 -8.76
CA VAL A 337 7.96 -9.97 -10.06
C VAL A 337 8.69 -9.00 -10.96
N GLU A 338 9.85 -9.41 -11.45
CA GLU A 338 10.69 -8.56 -12.28
C GLU A 338 10.84 -9.16 -13.67
N VAL A 339 10.66 -8.33 -14.70
CA VAL A 339 10.70 -8.72 -16.11
C VAL A 339 12.06 -8.43 -16.71
N TRP A 340 12.52 -9.29 -17.63
CA TRP A 340 13.79 -9.08 -18.31
C TRP A 340 13.76 -7.87 -19.25
N MET A 341 14.77 -7.01 -19.15
CA MET A 341 14.98 -5.85 -20.01
C MET A 341 16.26 -6.04 -20.85
N PRO A 342 16.15 -6.45 -22.13
CA PRO A 342 17.29 -6.82 -22.97
C PRO A 342 18.39 -5.75 -23.12
N GLU A 343 18.03 -4.48 -23.24
CA GLU A 343 19.04 -3.42 -23.43
C GLU A 343 19.90 -3.26 -22.17
N GLN A 344 19.25 -3.31 -21.01
CA GLN A 344 19.88 -3.12 -19.69
C GLN A 344 20.54 -4.40 -19.18
N LYS A 345 20.19 -5.57 -19.74
CA LYS A 345 20.64 -6.91 -19.32
C LYS A 345 20.35 -7.18 -17.84
N VAL A 346 19.19 -6.76 -17.38
CA VAL A 346 18.77 -6.90 -15.99
C VAL A 346 17.27 -7.20 -15.94
N TYR A 347 16.83 -7.84 -14.87
CA TYR A 347 15.43 -7.87 -14.52
C TYR A 347 15.03 -6.54 -13.85
N ARG A 348 13.82 -6.06 -14.13
CA ARG A 348 13.27 -4.84 -13.52
C ARG A 348 11.89 -5.13 -12.95
N GLU A 349 11.65 -4.71 -11.71
CA GLU A 349 10.34 -4.75 -11.08
C GLU A 349 9.23 -4.33 -12.06
N ILE A 350 8.24 -5.19 -12.25
CA ILE A 350 7.02 -4.90 -13.02
C ILE A 350 5.75 -5.09 -12.18
N SER A 351 5.88 -5.82 -11.07
CA SER A 351 4.84 -6.02 -10.08
C SER A 351 5.45 -6.20 -8.69
N SER A 352 4.73 -5.71 -7.69
CA SER A 352 5.01 -5.96 -6.28
C SER A 352 3.72 -6.47 -5.63
N CYS A 353 3.76 -7.67 -5.06
CA CYS A 353 2.62 -8.38 -4.48
C CYS A 353 2.84 -8.56 -2.98
N SER A 354 1.98 -7.96 -2.16
CA SER A 354 2.17 -7.82 -0.72
C SER A 354 1.02 -8.43 0.08
N ASN A 355 1.36 -9.10 1.19
CA ASN A 355 0.42 -9.39 2.26
C ASN A 355 0.61 -8.37 3.39
N CYS A 356 -0.42 -7.58 3.67
CA CYS A 356 -0.39 -6.55 4.70
C CYS A 356 -0.94 -7.03 6.06
N LEU A 357 -1.34 -8.31 6.16
CA LEU A 357 -2.04 -8.85 7.32
C LEU A 357 -3.20 -7.93 7.72
N ASP A 358 -3.43 -7.71 9.01
CA ASP A 358 -4.45 -6.81 9.53
C ASP A 358 -4.01 -5.32 9.57
N PHE A 359 -2.83 -4.96 9.04
CA PHE A 359 -2.26 -3.63 9.24
C PHE A 359 -3.12 -2.51 8.64
N GLN A 360 -3.56 -2.68 7.39
CA GLN A 360 -4.42 -1.70 6.73
C GLN A 360 -5.85 -1.82 7.26
N ALA A 361 -6.34 -3.04 7.48
CA ALA A 361 -7.66 -3.30 8.07
C ALA A 361 -7.83 -2.60 9.44
N ARG A 362 -6.81 -2.56 10.30
CA ARG A 362 -6.81 -1.82 11.57
C ARG A 362 -6.86 -0.31 11.39
N ARG A 363 -6.22 0.23 10.36
CA ARG A 363 -6.23 1.69 10.08
C ARG A 363 -7.57 2.13 9.47
N ALA A 364 -8.14 1.30 8.60
CA ALA A 364 -9.40 1.56 7.91
C ALA A 364 -10.64 0.99 8.63
N MET A 365 -10.46 0.30 9.77
CA MET A 365 -11.51 -0.33 10.57
C MET A 365 -12.34 -1.38 9.82
N ILE A 366 -11.69 -2.16 8.94
CA ILE A 366 -12.32 -3.20 8.11
C ILE A 366 -12.31 -4.52 8.87
N ARG A 367 -13.49 -5.04 9.17
CA ARG A 367 -13.66 -6.23 10.01
C ARG A 367 -14.59 -7.23 9.33
N TYR A 368 -14.65 -8.43 9.86
CA TYR A 368 -15.64 -9.42 9.48
C TYR A 368 -16.20 -10.11 10.73
N ARG A 369 -17.41 -10.64 10.61
CA ARG A 369 -18.05 -11.41 11.66
C ARG A 369 -17.87 -12.90 11.40
N LYS A 370 -17.22 -13.60 12.32
CA LYS A 370 -17.05 -15.05 12.30
C LYS A 370 -18.38 -15.76 12.55
N ALA A 371 -18.45 -17.03 12.16
CA ALA A 371 -19.60 -17.90 12.39
C ALA A 371 -20.00 -18.04 13.87
N ASP A 372 -19.05 -17.88 14.80
CA ASP A 372 -19.31 -17.88 16.25
C ASP A 372 -19.86 -16.54 16.79
N GLY A 373 -20.05 -15.55 15.92
CA GLY A 373 -20.57 -14.22 16.22
C GLY A 373 -19.50 -13.19 16.63
N SER A 374 -18.26 -13.64 16.88
CA SER A 374 -17.14 -12.75 17.19
C SER A 374 -16.72 -11.92 15.97
N VAL A 375 -16.06 -10.79 16.21
CA VAL A 375 -15.62 -9.87 15.16
C VAL A 375 -14.10 -9.78 15.18
N ASP A 376 -13.50 -9.90 14.00
CA ASP A 376 -12.06 -9.81 13.83
C ASP A 376 -11.70 -8.94 12.60
N TYR A 377 -10.44 -8.58 12.47
CA TYR A 377 -9.96 -7.85 11.29
C TYR A 377 -9.71 -8.81 10.13
N VAL A 378 -10.07 -8.39 8.92
CA VAL A 378 -9.65 -9.09 7.70
C VAL A 378 -8.14 -8.90 7.50
N HIS A 379 -7.54 -9.77 6.70
CA HIS A 379 -6.24 -9.49 6.11
C HIS A 379 -6.42 -8.84 4.74
N THR A 380 -5.55 -7.89 4.40
CA THR A 380 -5.56 -7.22 3.08
C THR A 380 -4.31 -7.59 2.30
N LEU A 381 -4.49 -7.78 1.00
CA LEU A 381 -3.41 -8.03 0.06
C LEU A 381 -3.57 -7.14 -1.15
N ASN A 382 -2.45 -6.76 -1.76
CA ASN A 382 -2.45 -6.00 -3.01
C ASN A 382 -1.28 -6.41 -3.89
N GLY A 383 -1.48 -6.33 -5.20
CA GLY A 383 -0.48 -6.68 -6.19
C GLY A 383 -0.73 -6.00 -7.52
N SER A 384 0.33 -5.58 -8.18
CA SER A 384 0.24 -5.08 -9.55
C SER A 384 -0.07 -6.24 -10.51
N GLY A 385 -1.04 -6.07 -11.42
CA GLY A 385 -1.40 -7.07 -12.44
C GLY A 385 -1.43 -6.52 -13.87
N LEU A 386 -0.55 -5.64 -14.35
CA LEU A 386 0.76 -5.20 -13.89
C LEU A 386 0.85 -3.67 -13.99
N ALA A 387 2.04 -3.10 -13.75
CA ALA A 387 2.33 -1.73 -14.20
C ALA A 387 2.36 -1.67 -15.75
N VAL A 388 1.38 -1.01 -16.35
CA VAL A 388 1.12 -1.04 -17.80
C VAL A 388 2.29 -0.43 -18.57
N GLY A 389 2.78 0.74 -18.16
CA GLY A 389 3.90 1.40 -18.84
C GLY A 389 5.19 0.57 -18.85
N ARG A 390 5.51 -0.10 -17.73
CA ARG A 390 6.65 -1.04 -17.65
C ARG A 390 6.43 -2.26 -18.54
N THR A 391 5.21 -2.75 -18.64
CA THR A 391 4.85 -3.85 -19.54
C THR A 391 5.03 -3.45 -21.01
N VAL A 392 4.61 -2.24 -21.40
CA VAL A 392 4.84 -1.71 -22.75
C VAL A 392 6.34 -1.60 -23.03
N ALA A 393 7.14 -1.09 -22.10
CA ALA A 393 8.60 -1.05 -22.24
C ALA A 393 9.19 -2.45 -22.46
N ALA A 394 8.79 -3.43 -21.65
CA ALA A 394 9.23 -4.81 -21.80
C ALA A 394 8.83 -5.42 -23.15
N ILE A 395 7.62 -5.17 -23.65
CA ILE A 395 7.18 -5.62 -24.97
C ILE A 395 8.06 -5.00 -26.07
N LEU A 396 8.28 -3.68 -26.03
CA LEU A 396 9.10 -3.00 -27.03
C LEU A 396 10.52 -3.57 -27.09
N GLU A 397 11.15 -3.84 -25.94
CA GLU A 397 12.52 -4.37 -25.93
C GLU A 397 12.61 -5.86 -26.25
N ASN A 398 11.70 -6.69 -25.77
CA ASN A 398 11.77 -8.15 -25.96
C ASN A 398 11.28 -8.59 -27.34
N TYR A 399 10.43 -7.81 -28.01
CA TYR A 399 9.85 -8.16 -29.31
C TYR A 399 10.40 -7.34 -30.50
N GLN A 400 11.43 -6.52 -30.27
CA GLN A 400 12.08 -5.74 -31.33
C GLN A 400 12.72 -6.62 -32.42
N GLN A 401 12.75 -6.10 -33.64
CA GLN A 401 13.37 -6.73 -34.81
C GLN A 401 14.53 -5.86 -35.31
N ALA A 402 15.41 -6.44 -36.13
CA ALA A 402 16.62 -5.75 -36.62
C ALA A 402 16.32 -4.47 -37.43
N ASP A 403 15.17 -4.40 -38.12
CA ASP A 403 14.72 -3.21 -38.86
C ASP A 403 14.17 -2.09 -37.95
N GLY A 404 13.97 -2.38 -36.67
CA GLY A 404 13.39 -1.50 -35.65
C GLY A 404 11.88 -1.61 -35.53
N SER A 405 11.23 -2.50 -36.26
CA SER A 405 9.83 -2.87 -36.01
C SER A 405 9.70 -3.71 -34.73
N VAL A 406 8.49 -3.79 -34.18
CA VAL A 406 8.21 -4.59 -32.97
C VAL A 406 7.10 -5.58 -33.26
N ARG A 407 7.34 -6.87 -33.02
CA ARG A 407 6.29 -7.89 -33.08
C ARG A 407 5.30 -7.70 -31.94
N VAL A 408 4.01 -7.86 -32.23
CA VAL A 408 2.96 -7.82 -31.22
C VAL A 408 2.80 -9.22 -30.60
N PRO A 409 2.87 -9.36 -29.26
CA PRO A 409 2.57 -10.62 -28.58
C PRO A 409 1.21 -11.18 -29.02
N GLU A 410 1.13 -12.48 -29.30
CA GLU A 410 -0.09 -13.10 -29.84
C GLU A 410 -1.33 -12.82 -28.98
N ALA A 411 -1.18 -12.83 -27.65
CA ALA A 411 -2.26 -12.52 -26.71
C ALA A 411 -2.84 -11.11 -26.85
N LEU A 412 -2.09 -10.15 -27.41
CA LEU A 412 -2.51 -8.76 -27.58
C LEU A 412 -3.09 -8.47 -28.97
N GLN A 413 -2.83 -9.32 -29.97
CA GLN A 413 -3.31 -9.10 -31.35
C GLN A 413 -4.84 -8.91 -31.45
N PRO A 414 -5.69 -9.68 -30.71
CA PRO A 414 -7.13 -9.44 -30.72
C PRO A 414 -7.54 -8.04 -30.23
N TYR A 415 -6.78 -7.46 -29.30
CA TYR A 415 -7.01 -6.11 -28.76
C TYR A 415 -6.44 -5.01 -29.67
N LEU A 416 -5.65 -5.38 -30.68
CA LEU A 416 -5.04 -4.51 -31.68
C LEU A 416 -5.60 -4.77 -33.09
N HIS A 417 -6.83 -5.27 -33.18
CA HIS A 417 -7.52 -5.53 -34.45
C HIS A 417 -6.74 -6.45 -35.41
N GLY A 418 -5.99 -7.42 -34.86
CA GLY A 418 -5.17 -8.34 -35.62
C GLY A 418 -3.82 -7.79 -36.06
N LEU A 419 -3.38 -6.63 -35.55
CA LEU A 419 -2.06 -6.10 -35.84
C LEU A 419 -0.95 -7.03 -35.32
N GLU A 420 -0.11 -7.53 -36.21
CA GLU A 420 0.98 -8.45 -35.86
C GLU A 420 2.32 -7.75 -35.63
N ILE A 421 2.55 -6.59 -36.25
CA ILE A 421 3.83 -5.86 -36.20
C ILE A 421 3.57 -4.33 -36.17
N ILE A 422 4.27 -3.62 -35.28
CA ILE A 422 4.31 -2.14 -35.23
C ILE A 422 5.51 -1.67 -36.06
N LYS A 423 5.29 -0.75 -37.02
CA LYS A 423 6.30 -0.26 -37.97
C LYS A 423 6.26 1.24 -38.13
#